data_AF-A0ABC8SC61-F1
#
_entry.id   AF-A0ABC8SC61-F1
#
_cell.length_a   1.000
_cell.length_b   1.000
_cell.length_c   1.000
_cell.angle_alpha   90.00
_cell.angle_beta   90.00
_cell.angle_gamma   90.00
#
_symmetry.space_group_name_H-M   'P 1'
#
loop_
_entity.id
_entity.type
_entity.pdbx_description
1 polymer ?
#
loop_
_entity_poly.entity_id
_entity_poly.type
_entity_poly.pdbx_seq_one_letter_code
_entity_poly.pdbx_strand_id
1 'polypeptide(L)'
;LSQKGEVVVAGTTLKWLRFVHFQNGVLDPHFEVVKEALLTTVKEAVREKWSEEMNGAWSEAYDQMAAAIKAEMKKISAQLFQTPLNLVQIYS
;
A
#
# COMPACT_ATOMS: atom_id res chain seq x y z
N LEU A 1 -9.02 -15.30 -20.39
CA LEU A 1 -7.86 -15.79 -19.61
C LEU A 1 -7.36 -14.63 -18.76
N SER A 2 -7.90 -14.44 -17.56
CA SER A 2 -7.32 -13.47 -16.61
C SER A 2 -6.08 -14.13 -15.99
N GLN A 3 -4.90 -13.81 -16.52
CA GLN A 3 -3.68 -14.05 -15.76
C GLN A 3 -3.72 -13.08 -14.58
N LYS A 4 -4.11 -13.61 -13.42
CA LYS A 4 -4.04 -12.93 -12.14
C LYS A 4 -2.56 -12.61 -11.92
N GLY A 5 -2.15 -11.39 -12.25
CA GLY A 5 -0.78 -10.94 -12.14
C GLY A 5 -0.40 -10.94 -10.67
N GLU A 6 0.24 -12.01 -10.21
CA GLU A 6 0.80 -12.08 -8.87
C GLU A 6 1.91 -11.03 -8.77
N VAL A 7 1.63 -9.93 -8.07
CA VAL A 7 2.62 -8.87 -7.87
C VAL A 7 3.62 -9.34 -6.82
N VAL A 8 4.69 -9.98 -7.28
CA VAL A 8 5.83 -10.35 -6.42
C VAL A 8 6.64 -9.09 -6.13
N VAL A 9 6.29 -8.39 -5.04
CA VAL A 9 7.11 -7.28 -4.53
C VAL A 9 8.33 -7.86 -3.82
N ALA A 10 9.54 -7.48 -4.24
CA ALA A 10 10.77 -7.89 -3.56
C ALA A 10 10.70 -7.58 -2.05
N GLY A 11 11.11 -8.53 -1.21
CA GLY A 11 10.95 -8.41 0.25
C GLY A 11 11.65 -7.19 0.87
N THR A 12 12.72 -6.68 0.25
CA THR A 12 13.38 -5.43 0.65
C THR A 12 12.51 -4.20 0.41
N THR A 13 11.79 -4.17 -0.71
CA THR A 13 10.85 -3.09 -1.05
C THR A 13 9.70 -3.03 -0.06
N LEU A 14 9.08 -4.16 0.30
CA LEU A 14 8.01 -4.19 1.30
C LEU A 14 8.49 -3.75 2.69
N LYS A 15 9.71 -4.13 3.10
CA LYS A 15 10.31 -3.69 4.37
C LYS A 15 10.56 -2.18 4.41
N TRP A 16 10.94 -1.59 3.28
CA TRP A 16 11.12 -0.15 3.18
C TRP A 16 9.77 0.58 3.15
N LEU A 17 8.82 0.12 2.32
CA LEU A 17 7.48 0.70 2.21
C LEU A 17 6.75 0.71 3.55
N ARG A 18 6.76 -0.41 4.30
CA ARG A 18 6.14 -0.44 5.63
C ARG A 18 6.78 0.55 6.60
N PHE A 19 8.11 0.73 6.53
CA PHE A 19 8.84 1.62 7.43
C PHE A 19 8.46 3.07 7.16
N VAL A 20 8.50 3.51 5.89
CA VAL A 20 8.15 4.89 5.54
C VAL A 20 6.67 5.20 5.80
N HIS A 21 5.74 4.27 5.52
CA HIS A 21 4.32 4.48 5.81
C HIS A 21 4.05 4.52 7.33
N PHE A 22 4.72 3.68 8.11
CA PHE A 22 4.59 3.67 9.56
C PHE A 22 5.17 4.94 10.20
N GLN A 23 6.40 5.34 9.82
CA GLN A 23 7.08 6.55 10.32
C GLN A 23 6.28 7.82 10.03
N ASN A 24 5.62 7.90 8.87
CA ASN A 24 4.80 9.05 8.50
C ASN A 24 3.36 9.00 9.05
N GLY A 25 3.03 8.02 9.90
CA GLY A 25 1.70 7.93 10.53
C GLY A 25 0.57 7.65 9.52
N VAL A 26 0.86 6.91 8.45
CA VAL A 26 -0.17 6.55 7.47
C VAL A 26 -1.19 5.60 8.10
N LEU A 27 -2.48 5.89 7.89
CA LEU A 27 -3.61 5.12 8.39
C LEU A 27 -4.38 4.47 7.24
N ASP A 28 -5.18 3.44 7.55
CA ASP A 28 -6.02 2.74 6.57
C ASP A 28 -6.84 3.71 5.68
N PRO A 29 -7.50 4.77 6.20
CA PRO A 29 -8.24 5.72 5.37
C PRO A 29 -7.39 6.47 4.32
N HIS A 30 -6.10 6.69 4.57
CA HIS A 30 -5.23 7.35 3.59
C HIS A 30 -5.03 6.50 2.34
N PHE A 31 -5.03 5.17 2.46
CA PHE A 31 -4.95 4.29 1.30
C PHE A 31 -6.20 4.40 0.42
N GLU A 32 -7.38 4.54 1.02
CA GLU A 32 -8.63 4.69 0.26
C GLU A 32 -8.67 6.02 -0.50
N VAL A 33 -8.24 7.12 0.14
CA VAL A 33 -8.12 8.45 -0.51
C VAL A 33 -7.17 8.40 -1.71
N VAL A 34 -6.01 7.74 -1.56
CA VAL A 34 -5.04 7.60 -2.66
C VAL A 34 -5.59 6.70 -3.77
N LYS A 35 -6.38 5.66 -3.46
CA LYS A 35 -7.02 4.82 -4.49
C LYS A 35 -7.95 5.65 -5.36
N GLU A 36 -8.82 6.44 -4.74
CA GLU A 36 -9.78 7.29 -5.44
C GLU A 36 -9.05 8.33 -6.30
N ALA A 37 -8.05 9.01 -5.75
CA ALA A 37 -7.25 9.99 -6.47
C ALA A 37 -6.49 9.35 -7.65
N LEU A 38 -5.92 8.17 -7.48
CA LEU A 38 -5.22 7.44 -8.54
C LEU A 38 -6.16 7.08 -9.69
N LEU A 39 -7.29 6.42 -9.40
CA LEU A 39 -8.25 5.99 -10.41
C LEU A 39 -8.85 7.21 -11.15
N THR A 40 -9.16 8.28 -10.43
CA THR A 40 -9.64 9.54 -11.01
C THR A 40 -8.60 10.14 -11.95
N THR A 41 -7.34 10.23 -11.51
CA THR A 41 -6.23 10.76 -12.32
C THR A 41 -6.01 9.94 -13.58
N VAL A 42 -6.02 8.60 -13.49
CA VAL A 42 -5.85 7.74 -14.68
C VAL A 42 -7.03 7.91 -15.63
N LYS A 43 -8.27 7.92 -15.12
CA LYS A 43 -9.47 8.16 -15.92
C LYS A 43 -9.41 9.49 -16.67
N GLU A 44 -9.00 10.57 -16.00
CA GLU A 44 -8.82 11.88 -16.61
C GLU A 44 -7.68 11.91 -17.65
N ALA A 45 -6.60 11.17 -17.41
CA ALA A 45 -5.46 11.10 -18.33
C ALA A 45 -5.80 10.34 -19.62
N VAL A 46 -6.52 9.22 -19.54
CA VAL A 46 -6.84 8.38 -20.71
C VAL A 46 -8.16 8.75 -21.38
N ARG A 47 -9.01 9.54 -20.70
CA ARG A 47 -10.27 10.11 -21.22
C ARG A 47 -11.18 9.03 -21.82
N GLU A 48 -11.48 9.13 -23.11
CA GLU A 48 -12.37 8.24 -23.86
C GLU A 48 -11.86 6.79 -23.92
N LYS A 49 -10.58 6.55 -23.65
CA LYS A 49 -10.01 5.19 -23.58
C LYS A 49 -10.25 4.51 -22.22
N TRP A 50 -10.84 5.20 -21.26
CA TRP A 50 -11.17 4.61 -19.96
C TRP A 50 -12.27 3.56 -20.12
N SER A 51 -12.11 2.41 -19.46
CA SER A 51 -13.09 1.33 -19.46
C SER A 51 -13.33 0.81 -18.05
N GLU A 52 -14.50 0.18 -17.83
CA GLU A 52 -14.78 -0.48 -16.54
C GLU A 52 -13.83 -1.64 -16.26
N GLU A 53 -13.33 -2.32 -17.30
CA GLU A 53 -12.29 -3.34 -17.15
C GLU A 53 -10.99 -2.71 -16.61
N MET A 54 -10.59 -1.54 -17.12
CA MET A 54 -9.43 -0.80 -16.63
C MET A 54 -9.64 -0.36 -15.18
N ASN A 55 -10.81 0.15 -14.84
CA ASN A 55 -11.18 0.50 -13.47
C ASN A 55 -11.01 -0.69 -12.52
N GLY A 56 -11.59 -1.85 -12.89
CA GLY A 56 -11.49 -3.08 -12.10
C GLY A 56 -10.05 -3.55 -11.92
N ALA A 57 -9.27 -3.61 -13.00
CA ALA A 57 -7.88 -4.08 -12.97
C ALA A 57 -6.97 -3.17 -12.11
N TRP A 58 -7.07 -1.86 -12.27
CA TRP A 58 -6.29 -0.91 -11.46
C TRP A 58 -6.74 -0.90 -10.00
N SER A 59 -8.05 -1.00 -9.75
CA SER A 59 -8.59 -1.13 -8.39
C SER A 59 -8.07 -2.38 -7.68
N GLU A 60 -8.12 -3.53 -8.34
CA GLU A 60 -7.64 -4.80 -7.78
C GLU A 60 -6.13 -4.76 -7.52
N ALA A 61 -5.34 -4.26 -8.47
CA ALA A 61 -3.90 -4.13 -8.32
C ALA A 61 -3.54 -3.22 -7.12
N TYR A 62 -4.24 -2.09 -6.98
CA TYR A 62 -4.05 -1.19 -5.85
C TYR A 62 -4.42 -1.86 -4.52
N ASP A 63 -5.56 -2.56 -4.46
CA ASP A 63 -6.02 -3.24 -3.24
C ASP A 63 -5.03 -4.30 -2.77
N GLN A 64 -4.49 -5.09 -3.70
CA GLN A 64 -3.49 -6.10 -3.38
C GLN A 64 -2.20 -5.47 -2.83
N MET A 65 -1.73 -4.39 -3.45
CA MET A 65 -0.56 -3.65 -2.98
C MET A 65 -0.80 -3.03 -1.59
N ALA A 66 -1.93 -2.33 -1.41
CA ALA A 66 -2.30 -1.71 -0.14
C ALA A 66 -2.44 -2.76 0.97
N ALA A 67 -3.03 -3.93 0.67
CA ALA A 67 -3.14 -5.03 1.62
C ALA A 67 -1.76 -5.54 2.06
N ALA A 68 -0.81 -5.72 1.12
CA ALA A 68 0.55 -6.16 1.45
C ALA A 68 1.28 -5.14 2.35
N ILE A 69 1.19 -3.85 2.04
CA ILE A 69 1.81 -2.79 2.85
C ILE A 69 1.15 -2.70 4.24
N LYS A 70 -0.19 -2.68 4.31
CA LYS A 70 -0.93 -2.65 5.59
C LYS A 70 -0.61 -3.85 6.48
N ALA A 71 -0.48 -5.05 5.90
CA ALA A 71 -0.08 -6.24 6.64
C ALA A 71 1.34 -6.10 7.24
N GLU A 72 2.28 -5.56 6.47
CA GLU A 72 3.64 -5.29 6.94
C GLU A 72 3.71 -4.16 7.99
N MET A 73 2.87 -3.13 7.87
CA MET A 73 2.71 -2.07 8.87
C MET A 73 2.18 -2.61 10.22
N LYS A 74 1.25 -3.57 10.18
CA LYS A 74 0.76 -4.24 11.40
C LYS A 74 1.86 -5.06 12.09
N LYS A 75 2.75 -5.71 11.31
CA LYS A 75 3.90 -6.45 11.85
C LYS A 75 4.90 -5.53 12.56
N ILE A 76 5.25 -4.38 11.96
CA ILE A 76 6.19 -3.44 12.60
C ILE A 76 5.58 -2.83 13.88
N SER A 77 4.29 -2.50 13.86
CA SER A 77 3.55 -2.08 15.06
C SER A 77 3.64 -3.13 16.16
N ALA A 78 3.27 -4.39 15.86
CA ALA A 78 3.34 -5.48 16.84
C ALA A 78 4.76 -5.70 17.39
N GLN A 79 5.81 -5.62 16.56
CA GLN A 79 7.21 -5.75 17.01
C GLN A 79 7.62 -4.65 18.00
N LEU A 80 7.21 -3.41 17.75
CA LEU A 80 7.52 -2.27 18.62
C LEU A 80 6.79 -2.35 19.96
N PHE A 81 5.55 -2.85 19.97
CA PHE A 81 4.75 -2.97 21.20
C PHE A 81 4.98 -4.28 21.99
N GLN A 82 5.76 -5.23 21.45
CA GLN A 82 6.08 -6.51 22.11
C GLN A 82 7.50 -6.60 22.68
N THR A 83 8.36 -5.59 22.47
CA THR A 83 9.73 -5.59 23.03
C THR A 83 9.86 -4.59 24.19
N PRO A 84 10.23 -5.01 25.41
CA PRO A 84 10.30 -4.11 26.57
C PRO A 84 11.44 -3.07 26.52
N LEU A 85 12.24 -3.00 25.44
CA LEU A 85 13.47 -2.21 25.41
C LEU A 85 13.79 -1.54 24.05
N ASN A 86 12.82 -0.94 23.35
CA ASN A 86 13.09 -0.27 22.06
C ASN A 86 12.77 1.24 22.01
N LEU A 87 12.41 1.87 23.13
CA LEU A 87 12.14 3.31 23.13
C LEU A 87 13.38 4.18 22.86
N VAL A 88 14.60 3.64 22.98
CA VAL A 88 15.84 4.42 22.84
C VAL A 88 16.29 4.56 21.38
N GLN A 89 15.86 3.68 20.47
CA GLN A 89 16.42 3.60 19.11
C GLN A 89 15.60 4.31 18.03
N ILE A 90 14.44 4.85 18.39
CA ILE A 90 13.53 5.55 17.46
C ILE A 90 13.72 7.07 17.53
N TYR A 91 14.43 7.59 18.54
CA TYR A 91 14.64 9.02 18.77
C TYR A 91 16.12 9.46 18.70
N SER A 92 17.00 8.62 18.14
CA SER A 92 18.43 8.88 17.89
C SER A 92 18.77 8.72 16.42
#